data_AF-A0A655S3U1-F1
#
_entry.id   AF-A0A655S3U1-F1
#
_cell.length_a   1.000
_cell.length_b   1.000
_cell.length_c   1.000
_cell.angle_alpha   90.00
_cell.angle_beta   90.00
_cell.angle_gamma   90.00
#
_symmetry.space_group_name_H-M   'P 1'
#
loop_
_entity.id
_entity.type
_entity.pdbx_description
1 polymer ?
#
loop_
_entity_poly.entity_id
_entity_poly.type
_entity_poly.pdbx_seq_one_letter_code
_entity_poly.pdbx_strand_id
1 'polypeptide(L)' 'MLENSSGEDVAFQVVANGSEFEFFVGFRDKLRKNPELVQRYNELKISCTGWSHEEYRRKKSAFIERVLGQA' A
#
# COMPACT_ATOMS: atom_id res chain seq x y z
N MET A 1 25.16 -8.80 -1.42
CA MET A 1 24.46 -7.54 -1.09
C MET A 1 23.82 -7.05 -2.37
N LEU A 2 22.50 -6.87 -2.39
CA LEU A 2 21.82 -6.33 -3.58
C LEU A 2 21.98 -4.82 -3.53
N GLU A 3 22.91 -4.28 -4.32
CA GLU A 3 23.14 -2.84 -4.42
C GLU A 3 22.38 -2.30 -5.63
N ASN A 4 21.55 -1.28 -5.40
CA ASN A 4 20.79 -0.65 -6.46
C ASN A 4 21.64 0.43 -7.17
N SER A 5 21.95 0.22 -8.44
CA SER A 5 22.76 1.15 -9.24
C SER A 5 21.95 2.26 -9.93
N SER A 6 20.60 2.21 -9.86
CA SER A 6 19.72 3.12 -10.62
C SER A 6 19.33 4.41 -9.90
N GLY A 7 19.70 4.58 -8.62
CA GLY A 7 19.29 5.75 -7.82
C GLY A 7 17.80 5.78 -7.43
N GLU A 8 17.05 4.70 -7.72
CA GLU A 8 15.66 4.56 -7.30
C GLU A 8 15.56 3.97 -5.89
N ASP A 9 14.65 4.49 -5.07
CA ASP A 9 14.34 3.90 -3.77
C ASP A 9 13.46 2.65 -3.97
N VAL A 10 14.08 1.47 -3.96
CA VAL A 10 13.39 0.18 -4.12
C VAL A 10 13.21 -0.49 -2.76
N ALA A 11 11.98 -0.90 -2.47
CA ALA A 11 11.66 -1.70 -1.29
C ALA A 11 11.27 -3.12 -1.70
N PHE A 12 11.90 -4.11 -1.07
CA PHE A 12 11.55 -5.52 -1.22
C PHE A 12 10.87 -6.02 0.05
N GLN A 13 9.71 -6.68 -0.11
CA GLN A 13 9.02 -7.36 0.99
C GLN A 13 8.94 -8.85 0.65
N VAL A 14 9.68 -9.66 1.42
CA VAL A 14 9.68 -11.13 1.30
C VAL A 14 8.78 -11.70 2.38
N VAL A 15 7.81 -12.54 2.00
CA VAL A 15 6.88 -13.20 2.91
C VAL A 15 6.77 -14.69 2.57
N ALA A 16 6.38 -15.50 3.54
CA ALA A 16 6.10 -16.91 3.31
C ALA A 16 4.79 -17.08 2.53
N ASN A 17 4.76 -18.08 1.64
CA ASN A 17 3.56 -18.43 0.88
C ASN A 17 2.42 -18.84 1.81
N GLY A 18 1.24 -18.24 1.65
CA GLY A 18 0.07 -18.46 2.49
C GLY A 18 0.12 -17.78 3.87
N SER A 19 1.09 -16.89 4.10
CA SER A 19 1.17 -16.16 5.37
C SER A 19 0.11 -15.05 5.49
N GLU A 20 -0.17 -14.62 6.72
CA GLU A 20 -1.04 -13.48 7.00
C GLU A 20 -0.57 -12.17 6.33
N PHE A 21 0.72 -12.10 6.00
CA PHE A 21 1.33 -10.93 5.40
C PHE A 21 1.04 -10.79 3.90
N GLU A 22 0.39 -11.76 3.25
CA GLU A 22 0.02 -11.69 1.82
C GLU A 22 -1.12 -10.70 1.52
N PHE A 23 -1.67 -10.02 2.53
CA PHE A 23 -2.77 -9.06 2.39
C PHE A 23 -2.52 -7.96 1.35
N PHE A 24 -1.26 -7.61 1.07
CA PHE A 24 -0.90 -6.63 0.04
C PHE A 24 -1.27 -7.11 -1.38
N VAL A 25 -1.25 -8.42 -1.63
CA VAL A 25 -1.70 -9.03 -2.89
C VAL A 25 -3.21 -8.81 -3.04
N GLY A 26 -3.98 -9.16 -2.01
CA GLY A 26 -5.43 -8.96 -2.00
C GLY A 26 -5.84 -7.50 -2.14
N PHE A 27 -5.14 -6.59 -1.45
CA PHE A 27 -5.37 -5.15 -1.56
C PHE A 27 -5.11 -4.65 -2.99
N ARG A 28 -3.97 -5.01 -3.59
CA ARG A 28 -3.63 -4.68 -4.98
C ARG A 28 -4.71 -5.17 -5.95
N ASP A 29 -5.20 -6.38 -5.77
CA ASP A 29 -6.17 -6.97 -6.69
C ASP A 29 -7.55 -6.29 -6.58
N LYS A 30 -7.96 -5.87 -5.37
CA LYS A 30 -9.16 -5.03 -5.19
C LYS A 30 -9.01 -3.67 -5.89
N LEU A 31 -7.85 -3.02 -5.79
CA LEU A 31 -7.58 -1.76 -6.50
C LEU A 31 -7.67 -1.95 -8.02
N ARG A 32 -7.05 -3.00 -8.57
CA ARG A 32 -7.06 -3.27 -10.02
C ARG A 32 -8.47 -3.51 -10.57
N LYS A 33 -9.36 -4.07 -9.75
CA LYS A 33 -10.76 -4.35 -10.14
C LYS A 33 -11.68 -3.14 -10.01
N ASN A 34 -11.29 -2.10 -9.27
CA ASN A 34 -12.13 -0.94 -9.02
C ASN A 34 -11.36 0.39 -9.18
N PRO A 35 -11.52 1.07 -10.33
CA PRO A 35 -10.90 2.38 -10.58
C PRO A 35 -11.23 3.45 -9.54
N GLU A 36 -12.42 3.42 -8.93
CA GLU A 36 -12.78 4.39 -7.88
C GLU A 36 -11.93 4.20 -6.62
N LEU A 37 -11.58 2.96 -6.27
CA LEU A 37 -10.68 2.70 -5.15
C LEU A 37 -9.27 3.22 -5.44
N VAL A 38 -8.81 3.14 -6.70
CA VAL A 38 -7.53 3.72 -7.13
C VAL A 38 -7.56 5.24 -6.96
N GLN A 39 -8.64 5.89 -7.41
CA GLN A 39 -8.79 7.33 -7.26
C GLN A 39 -8.75 7.74 -5.79
N ARG A 40 -9.57 7.12 -4.93
CA ARG A 40 -9.61 7.42 -3.48
C ARG A 40 -8.26 7.19 -2.80
N TYR A 41 -7.55 6.13 -3.18
CA TYR A 41 -6.23 5.86 -2.63
C TYR A 41 -5.19 6.90 -3.09
N ASN A 42 -5.27 7.38 -4.33
CA ASN A 42 -4.42 8.46 -4.83
C ASN A 42 -4.71 9.79 -4.13
N GLU A 43 -5.99 10.15 -3.97
CA GLU A 43 -6.41 11.33 -3.21
C GLU A 43 -5.90 11.29 -1.77
N LEU A 44 -5.97 10.13 -1.11
CA LEU A 44 -5.41 9.93 0.23
C LEU A 44 -3.91 10.26 0.26
N LYS A 45 -3.12 9.70 -0.68
CA LYS A 45 -1.67 9.96 -0.76
C LYS A 45 -1.38 11.45 -0.94
N ILE A 46 -2.10 12.11 -1.85
CA ILE A 46 -1.94 13.54 -2.11
C ILE A 46 -2.30 14.37 -0.87
N SER A 47 -3.39 14.03 -0.19
CA SER A 47 -3.85 14.74 1.02
C SER A 47 -2.88 14.67 2.20
N CYS A 48 -1.99 13.66 2.23
CA CYS A 48 -0.97 13.51 3.26
C CYS A 48 0.37 14.16 2.88
N THR A 49 0.43 14.96 1.81
CA THR A 49 1.64 15.71 1.45
C THR A 49 2.02 16.66 2.58
N GLY A 50 3.29 16.64 3.01
CA GLY A 50 3.79 17.46 4.13
C GLY A 50 3.53 16.88 5.52
N TRP A 51 2.88 15.71 5.63
CA TRP A 51 2.66 15.04 6.91
C TRP A 51 3.89 14.23 7.34
N SER A 52 3.95 13.87 8.62
CA SER A 52 4.95 12.92 9.09
C SER A 52 4.70 11.52 8.50
N HIS A 53 5.77 10.73 8.39
CA HIS A 53 5.66 9.35 7.93
C HIS A 53 4.74 8.51 8.82
N GLU A 54 4.69 8.77 10.13
CA GLU A 54 3.84 8.04 11.07
C GLU A 54 2.35 8.31 10.83
N GLU A 55 1.98 9.59 10.67
CA GLU A 55 0.58 9.97 10.41
C GLU A 55 0.09 9.42 9.07
N TYR A 56 0.94 9.49 8.04
CA TYR A 56 0.65 8.89 6.74
C TYR A 56 0.47 7.37 6.85
N ARG A 57 1.37 6.67 7.55
CA ARG A 57 1.24 5.21 7.77
C ARG A 57 -0.08 4.86 8.45
N ARG A 58 -0.46 5.58 9.50
CA ARG A 58 -1.73 5.35 10.23
C ARG A 58 -2.94 5.51 9.32
N LYS A 59 -2.99 6.59 8.52
CA LYS A 59 -4.09 6.82 7.57
C LYS A 59 -4.15 5.77 6.47
N LYS A 60 -2.98 5.37 5.93
CA LYS A 60 -2.86 4.33 4.92
C LYS A 60 -3.34 2.97 5.45
N SER A 61 -2.91 2.57 6.65
CA SER A 61 -3.35 1.30 7.27
C SER A 61 -4.87 1.25 7.42
N ALA A 62 -5.48 2.30 7.98
CA ALA A 62 -6.94 2.37 8.13
C ALA A 62 -7.69 2.36 6.78
N PHE A 63 -7.10 2.86 5.69
CA PHE A 63 -7.67 2.72 4.36
C PHE A 63 -7.57 1.28 3.84
N ILE A 64 -6.41 0.65 3.97
CA ILE A 64 -6.17 -0.73 3.52
C ILE A 64 -7.10 -1.70 4.27
N GLU A 65 -7.20 -1.57 5.59
CA GLU A 65 -8.09 -2.39 6.43
C GLU A 65 -9.55 -2.30 5.98
N ARG A 66 -10.05 -1.09 5.68
CA ARG A 66 -11.41 -0.89 5.17
C ARG A 66 -11.62 -1.55 3.81
N VAL A 67 -10.66 -1.41 2.89
CA VAL A 67 -10.74 -2.04 1.56
C VAL A 67 -10.70 -3.56 1.67
N LEU A 68 -9.89 -4.11 2.57
CA LEU A 68 -9.79 -5.56 2.76
C LEU A 68 -11.01 -6.13 3.49
N GLY A 69 -11.55 -5.43 4.48
CA GLY A 69 -12.73 -5.85 5.25
C GLY A 69 -14.08 -5.73 4.52
N GLN A 70 -14.15 -5.00 3.41
CA GLN A 70 -15.27 -5.06 2.47
C GLN A 70 -15.15 -6.32 1.61
N ALA A 71 -15.56 -7.47 2.13
CA ALA A 71 -15.65 -8.74 1.42
C ALA A 71 -17.11 -9.19 1.31
#